data_AF-A0A2S5QZ86-F1
#
_entry.id   AF-A0A2S5QZ86-F1
#
_cell.length_a   1.000
_cell.length_b   1.000
_cell.length_c   1.000
_cell.angle_alpha   90.00
_cell.angle_beta   90.00
_cell.angle_gamma   90.00
#
_symmetry.space_group_name_H-M   'P 1'
#
loop_
_entity.id
_entity.type
_entity.pdbx_description
1 polymer ?
#
loop_
_entity_poly.entity_id
_entity_poly.type
_entity_poly.pdbx_seq_one_letter_code
_entity_poly.pdbx_strand_id
1 'polypeptide(L)'
;MSETDKNRRQLATRSAVWAKWLGATVAKTNISPNQISVLSIVPALLGAWLLACTQVDKTPVILLLIVLCIQLRLLCNMLDGLVAIEGGKQSKVGILYNEIPDRIADSLLIVALGYAIAMPWLGWLGALLAAKTAYIRLLGGANGLAQDFRGPLAKQHRMFVLSLGCLIAAVEWYVSRTQFALVVTAYVIAVGAGLTCITRALAIAEKLKQQ
;
A
#
# COMPACT_ATOMS: atom_id res chain seq x y z
N MET A 1 0.34 -28.50 0.43
CA MET A 1 0.15 -27.03 0.41
C MET A 1 0.62 -26.53 -0.94
N SER A 2 -0.25 -25.94 -1.76
CA SER A 2 0.07 -25.63 -3.17
C SER A 2 1.15 -24.54 -3.27
N GLU A 3 1.95 -24.49 -4.34
CA GLU A 3 2.91 -23.39 -4.60
C GLU A 3 2.24 -22.00 -4.52
N THR A 4 0.95 -21.93 -4.87
CA THR A 4 0.10 -20.73 -4.78
C THR A 4 -0.16 -20.26 -3.35
N ASP A 5 -0.03 -21.13 -2.34
CA ASP A 5 -0.15 -20.77 -0.92
C ASP A 5 1.14 -20.20 -0.35
N LYS A 6 2.32 -20.72 -0.77
CA LYS A 6 3.62 -20.25 -0.28
C LYS A 6 3.94 -18.82 -0.72
N ASN A 7 3.38 -18.37 -1.85
CA ASN A 7 3.61 -17.04 -2.41
C ASN A 7 2.57 -15.98 -2.00
N ARG A 8 1.63 -16.30 -1.11
CA ARG A 8 0.61 -15.34 -0.65
C ARG A 8 0.92 -14.81 0.75
N ARG A 9 0.90 -13.49 0.88
CA ARG A 9 1.08 -12.81 2.17
C ARG A 9 -0.13 -13.07 3.08
N GLN A 10 0.09 -13.69 4.23
CA GLN A 10 -0.92 -13.80 5.28
C GLN A 10 -1.07 -12.42 5.95
N LEU A 11 -2.31 -11.90 6.01
CA LEU A 11 -2.64 -10.65 6.67
C LEU A 11 -3.46 -10.96 7.92
N ALA A 12 -3.03 -10.52 9.09
CA ALA A 12 -3.76 -10.75 10.35
C ALA A 12 -5.19 -10.16 10.32
N THR A 13 -5.42 -9.10 9.55
CA THR A 13 -6.75 -8.51 9.36
C THR A 13 -7.71 -9.40 8.57
N ARG A 14 -7.20 -10.30 7.70
CA ARG A 14 -8.05 -11.25 6.96
C ARG A 14 -8.63 -12.35 7.85
N SER A 15 -8.02 -12.62 9.01
CA SER A 15 -8.59 -13.54 10.00
C SER A 15 -9.66 -12.92 10.89
N ALA A 16 -9.85 -11.59 10.86
CA ALA A 16 -10.86 -10.93 11.68
C ALA A 16 -12.28 -11.35 11.27
N VAL A 17 -13.14 -11.58 12.26
CA VAL A 17 -14.51 -12.09 12.04
C VAL A 17 -15.33 -11.14 11.17
N TRP A 18 -15.22 -9.83 11.41
CA TRP A 18 -15.90 -8.81 10.61
C TRP A 18 -15.41 -8.78 9.16
N ALA A 19 -14.11 -9.01 8.94
CA ALA A 19 -13.49 -8.99 7.61
C ALA A 19 -13.97 -10.19 6.78
N LYS A 20 -14.02 -11.38 7.38
CA LYS A 20 -14.59 -12.58 6.75
C LYS A 20 -16.07 -12.43 6.46
N TRP A 21 -16.84 -11.85 7.39
CA TRP A 21 -18.26 -11.61 7.16
C TRP A 21 -18.51 -10.65 5.98
N LEU A 22 -17.74 -9.55 5.90
CA LEU A 22 -17.81 -8.64 4.75
C LEU A 22 -17.38 -9.32 3.46
N GLY A 23 -16.26 -10.06 3.49
CA GLY A 23 -15.77 -10.85 2.35
C GLY A 23 -16.84 -11.80 1.81
N ALA A 24 -17.48 -12.56 2.69
CA ALA A 24 -18.51 -13.52 2.34
C ALA A 24 -19.78 -12.83 1.82
N THR A 25 -20.14 -11.68 2.37
CA THR A 25 -21.30 -10.90 1.92
C THR A 25 -21.07 -10.34 0.52
N VAL A 26 -19.90 -9.75 0.26
CA VAL A 26 -19.54 -9.27 -1.09
C VAL A 26 -19.38 -10.43 -2.06
N ALA A 27 -18.86 -11.59 -1.62
CA ALA A 27 -18.69 -12.78 -2.45
C ALA A 27 -20.02 -13.34 -2.99
N LYS A 28 -21.14 -13.13 -2.28
CA LYS A 28 -22.49 -13.47 -2.72
C LYS A 28 -23.01 -12.58 -3.87
N THR A 29 -22.33 -11.47 -4.16
CA THR A 29 -22.68 -10.58 -5.28
C THR A 29 -21.95 -11.00 -6.57
N ASN A 30 -22.39 -10.44 -7.70
CA ASN A 30 -21.72 -10.61 -9.00
C ASN A 30 -20.42 -9.80 -9.13
N ILE A 31 -20.03 -9.04 -8.11
CA ILE A 31 -18.78 -8.27 -8.13
C ILE A 31 -17.59 -9.22 -8.13
N SER A 32 -16.66 -8.99 -9.05
CA SER A 32 -15.42 -9.76 -9.17
C SER A 32 -14.31 -9.16 -8.29
N PRO A 33 -13.36 -9.97 -7.79
CA PRO A 33 -12.16 -9.48 -7.13
C PRO A 33 -11.43 -8.39 -7.94
N ASN A 34 -11.32 -8.60 -9.25
CA ASN A 34 -10.62 -7.71 -10.16
C ASN A 34 -11.26 -6.32 -10.23
N GLN A 35 -12.60 -6.24 -10.22
CA GLN A 35 -13.32 -4.96 -10.15
C GLN A 35 -13.03 -4.23 -8.85
N ILE A 36 -12.99 -4.95 -7.72
CA ILE A 36 -12.66 -4.36 -6.40
C ILE A 36 -11.24 -3.80 -6.41
N SER A 37 -10.27 -4.54 -6.97
CA SER A 37 -8.88 -4.07 -7.06
C SER A 37 -8.74 -2.82 -7.93
N VAL A 38 -9.43 -2.74 -9.08
CA VAL A 38 -9.42 -1.52 -9.92
C VAL A 38 -10.11 -0.35 -9.21
N LEU A 39 -11.23 -0.60 -8.54
CA LEU A 39 -11.97 0.41 -7.80
C LEU A 39 -11.13 1.03 -6.67
N SER A 40 -10.18 0.28 -6.11
CA SER A 40 -9.24 0.79 -5.08
C SER A 40 -8.43 2.01 -5.52
N ILE A 41 -8.28 2.24 -6.83
CA ILE A 41 -7.56 3.41 -7.37
C ILE A 41 -8.35 4.70 -7.11
N VAL A 42 -9.69 4.66 -7.12
CA VAL A 42 -10.54 5.83 -6.94
C VAL A 42 -10.29 6.54 -5.60
N PRO A 43 -10.35 5.87 -4.43
CA PRO A 43 -10.02 6.54 -3.17
C PRO A 43 -8.55 6.96 -3.12
N ALA A 44 -7.62 6.27 -3.79
CA ALA A 44 -6.22 6.70 -3.85
C ALA A 44 -6.04 8.00 -4.65
N LEU A 45 -6.74 8.15 -5.78
CA LEU A 45 -6.78 9.38 -6.57
C LEU A 45 -7.38 10.53 -5.77
N LEU A 46 -8.49 10.29 -5.08
CA LEU A 46 -9.12 11.30 -4.23
C LEU A 46 -8.18 11.73 -3.09
N GLY A 47 -7.54 10.77 -2.41
CA GLY A 47 -6.55 11.06 -1.37
C GLY A 47 -5.33 11.81 -1.89
N ALA A 48 -4.85 11.48 -3.09
CA ALA A 48 -3.75 12.19 -3.74
C ALA A 48 -4.13 13.63 -4.12
N TRP A 49 -5.35 13.84 -4.64
CA TRP A 49 -5.89 15.16 -4.93
C TRP A 49 -6.03 16.00 -3.66
N LEU A 50 -6.60 15.44 -2.59
CA LEU A 50 -6.70 16.10 -1.29
C LEU A 50 -5.32 16.46 -0.72
N LEU A 51 -4.33 15.58 -0.85
CA LEU A 51 -2.93 15.86 -0.47
C LEU A 51 -2.38 17.07 -1.24
N ALA A 52 -2.62 17.15 -2.55
CA ALA A 52 -2.20 18.30 -3.35
C ALA A 52 -2.90 19.61 -2.89
N CYS A 53 -4.19 19.53 -2.55
CA CYS A 53 -4.96 20.67 -2.04
C CYS A 53 -4.45 21.19 -0.68
N THR A 54 -3.69 20.39 0.09
CA THR A 54 -3.10 20.85 1.37
C THR A 54 -2.11 22.00 1.23
N GLN A 55 -1.66 22.33 0.01
CA GLN A 55 -0.87 23.55 -0.21
C GLN A 55 -1.71 24.83 -0.06
N VAL A 56 -3.01 24.76 -0.37
CA VAL A 56 -3.93 25.90 -0.38
C VAL A 56 -4.74 25.98 0.91
N ASP A 57 -5.32 24.86 1.35
CA ASP A 57 -6.08 24.78 2.59
C ASP A 57 -5.61 23.59 3.44
N LYS A 58 -5.18 23.90 4.66
CA LYS A 58 -4.50 22.97 5.58
C LYS A 58 -5.40 22.49 6.71
N THR A 59 -6.72 22.50 6.51
CA THR A 59 -7.63 22.12 7.58
C THR A 59 -7.44 20.65 8.02
N PRO A 60 -7.56 20.36 9.34
CA PRO A 60 -7.55 18.99 9.86
C PRO A 60 -8.58 18.09 9.18
N VAL A 61 -9.70 18.66 8.74
CA VAL A 61 -10.75 17.96 8.00
C VAL A 61 -10.20 17.32 6.72
N ILE A 62 -9.40 18.06 5.93
CA ILE A 62 -8.77 17.53 4.71
C ILE A 62 -7.82 16.36 5.06
N LEU A 63 -7.03 16.49 6.13
CA LEU A 63 -6.12 15.43 6.58
C LEU A 63 -6.87 14.17 7.03
N LEU A 64 -8.01 14.31 7.72
CA LEU A 64 -8.86 13.19 8.08
C LEU A 64 -9.51 12.52 6.86
N LEU A 65 -9.93 13.31 5.87
CA LEU A 65 -10.45 12.77 4.60
C LEU A 65 -9.37 12.00 3.81
N ILE A 66 -8.12 12.46 3.85
CA ILE A 66 -6.97 11.72 3.27
C ILE A 66 -6.81 10.36 3.97
N VAL A 67 -6.86 10.33 5.31
CA VAL A 67 -6.80 9.08 6.08
C VAL A 67 -7.94 8.14 5.67
N LEU A 68 -9.17 8.65 5.59
CA LEU A 68 -10.33 7.87 5.15
C LEU A 68 -10.10 7.26 3.75
N CYS A 69 -9.59 8.04 2.81
CA CYS A 69 -9.24 7.58 1.46
C CYS A 69 -8.21 6.44 1.49
N ILE A 70 -7.15 6.57 2.30
CA ILE A 70 -6.12 5.53 2.45
C ILE A 70 -6.73 4.25 3.03
N GLN A 71 -7.59 4.35 4.03
CA GLN A 71 -8.24 3.21 4.66
C GLN A 71 -9.24 2.52 3.72
N LEU A 72 -10.05 3.28 2.97
CA LEU A 72 -10.95 2.73 1.96
C LEU A 72 -10.20 1.95 0.88
N ARG A 73 -9.08 2.49 0.39
CA ARG A 73 -8.20 1.77 -0.54
C ARG A 73 -7.67 0.47 0.09
N LEU A 74 -7.18 0.52 1.32
CA LEU A 74 -6.67 -0.68 2.02
C LEU A 74 -7.78 -1.73 2.23
N LEU A 75 -9.01 -1.28 2.48
CA LEU A 75 -10.17 -2.14 2.60
C LEU A 75 -10.49 -2.84 1.27
N CYS A 76 -10.47 -2.13 0.14
CA CYS A 76 -10.62 -2.74 -1.19
C CYS A 76 -9.58 -3.85 -1.43
N ASN A 77 -8.30 -3.59 -1.12
CA ASN A 77 -7.20 -4.56 -1.24
C ASN A 77 -7.26 -5.75 -0.27
N MET A 78 -8.10 -5.65 0.75
CA MET A 78 -8.39 -6.77 1.64
C MET A 78 -9.56 -7.58 1.10
N LEU A 79 -10.63 -6.89 0.69
CA LEU A 79 -11.85 -7.47 0.16
C LEU A 79 -11.63 -8.21 -1.16
N ASP A 80 -10.82 -7.68 -2.09
CA ASP A 80 -10.51 -8.39 -3.33
C ASP A 80 -9.89 -9.78 -3.07
N GLY A 81 -8.95 -9.87 -2.14
CA GLY A 81 -8.31 -11.12 -1.75
C GLY A 81 -9.25 -12.06 -1.01
N LEU A 82 -10.13 -11.54 -0.16
CA LEU A 82 -11.14 -12.34 0.54
C LEU A 82 -12.19 -12.88 -0.42
N VAL A 83 -12.75 -12.04 -1.30
CA VAL A 83 -13.75 -12.43 -2.31
C VAL A 83 -13.15 -13.45 -3.29
N ALA A 84 -11.86 -13.33 -3.64
CA ALA A 84 -11.20 -14.33 -4.46
C ALA A 84 -11.14 -15.70 -3.77
N ILE A 85 -10.90 -15.75 -2.46
CA ILE A 85 -10.79 -16.99 -1.67
C ILE A 85 -12.18 -17.56 -1.36
N GLU A 86 -13.02 -16.78 -0.68
CA GLU A 86 -14.32 -17.23 -0.17
C GLU A 86 -15.35 -17.40 -1.29
N GLY A 87 -15.27 -16.59 -2.35
CA GLY A 87 -16.13 -16.70 -3.52
C GLY A 87 -15.68 -17.74 -4.54
N GLY A 88 -14.55 -18.43 -4.32
CA GLY A 88 -13.99 -19.38 -5.30
C GLY A 88 -13.57 -18.72 -6.63
N LYS A 89 -13.47 -17.39 -6.69
CA LYS A 89 -13.17 -16.60 -7.90
C LYS A 89 -11.66 -16.40 -8.14
N GLN A 90 -10.81 -17.34 -7.70
CA GLN A 90 -9.37 -17.24 -7.91
C GLN A 90 -9.03 -17.42 -9.39
N SER A 91 -8.18 -16.55 -9.93
CA SER A 91 -7.68 -16.66 -11.30
C SER A 91 -6.20 -16.31 -11.39
N LYS A 92 -5.49 -16.88 -12.38
CA LYS A 92 -4.09 -16.53 -12.65
C LYS A 92 -3.95 -15.05 -13.01
N VAL A 93 -4.93 -14.51 -13.74
CA VAL A 93 -4.98 -13.09 -14.13
C VAL A 93 -5.22 -12.18 -12.91
N GLY A 94 -5.89 -12.67 -11.86
CA GLY A 94 -6.15 -11.93 -10.63
C GLY A 94 -4.89 -11.45 -9.90
N ILE A 95 -3.73 -12.08 -10.13
CA ILE A 95 -2.44 -11.59 -9.62
C ILE A 95 -2.12 -10.20 -10.21
N LEU A 96 -2.37 -9.99 -11.50
CA LEU A 96 -2.14 -8.71 -12.17
C LEU A 96 -3.07 -7.62 -11.64
N TYR A 97 -4.35 -7.97 -11.47
CA TYR A 97 -5.36 -7.03 -10.97
C TYR A 97 -5.15 -6.67 -9.49
N ASN A 98 -4.50 -7.51 -8.70
CA ASN A 98 -4.10 -7.15 -7.35
C ASN A 98 -2.84 -6.26 -7.35
N GLU A 99 -1.82 -6.61 -8.14
CA GLU A 99 -0.52 -5.91 -8.08
C GLU A 99 -0.50 -4.56 -8.80
N ILE A 100 -1.10 -4.43 -9.99
CA ILE A 100 -0.98 -3.23 -10.83
C ILE A 100 -1.72 -2.02 -10.21
N PRO A 101 -3.04 -2.10 -9.90
CA PRO A 101 -3.76 -1.02 -9.23
C PRO A 101 -3.10 -0.59 -7.93
N ASP A 102 -2.52 -1.54 -7.19
CA ASP A 102 -1.80 -1.28 -5.97
C ASP A 102 -0.55 -0.41 -6.16
N ARG A 103 0.23 -0.67 -7.22
CA ARG A 103 1.41 0.14 -7.53
C ARG A 103 1.01 1.54 -7.95
N ILE A 104 -0.06 1.67 -8.75
CA ILE A 104 -0.61 2.95 -9.17
C ILE A 104 -1.07 3.74 -7.94
N ALA A 105 -1.89 3.13 -7.09
CA ALA A 105 -2.43 3.76 -5.89
C ALA A 105 -1.34 4.15 -4.87
N ASP A 106 -0.36 3.28 -4.60
CA ASP A 106 0.79 3.61 -3.73
C ASP A 106 1.55 4.83 -4.29
N SER A 107 1.80 4.84 -5.60
CA SER A 107 2.59 5.90 -6.26
C SER A 107 1.87 7.23 -6.24
N LEU A 108 0.56 7.25 -6.53
CA LEU A 108 -0.27 8.46 -6.48
C LEU A 108 -0.18 9.15 -5.12
N LEU A 109 -0.37 8.40 -4.04
CA LEU A 109 -0.35 8.93 -2.68
C LEU A 109 1.04 9.41 -2.26
N ILE A 110 2.10 8.64 -2.57
CA ILE A 110 3.47 9.00 -2.17
C ILE A 110 4.00 10.19 -2.98
N VAL A 111 3.70 10.27 -4.28
CA VAL A 111 4.06 11.42 -5.10
C VAL A 111 3.30 12.66 -4.62
N ALA A 112 2.00 12.54 -4.38
CA ALA A 112 1.19 13.65 -3.86
C ALA A 112 1.68 14.15 -2.49
N LEU A 113 2.14 13.25 -1.60
CA LEU A 113 2.80 13.63 -0.35
C LEU A 113 4.04 14.50 -0.60
N GLY A 114 4.87 14.16 -1.58
CA GLY A 114 6.04 14.96 -1.96
C GLY A 114 5.67 16.38 -2.41
N TYR A 115 4.60 16.51 -3.18
CA TYR A 115 4.06 17.83 -3.54
C TYR A 115 3.48 18.56 -2.32
N ALA A 116 2.72 17.88 -1.46
CA ALA A 116 2.14 18.47 -0.24
C ALA A 116 3.19 19.13 0.68
N ILE A 117 4.39 18.56 0.74
CA ILE A 117 5.51 19.07 1.56
C ILE A 117 6.51 19.95 0.77
N ALA A 118 6.16 20.34 -0.46
CA ALA A 118 7.04 21.11 -1.37
C ALA A 118 8.41 20.46 -1.65
N MET A 119 8.52 19.12 -1.58
CA MET A 119 9.69 18.34 -1.97
C MET A 119 9.31 17.23 -2.95
N PRO A 120 8.97 17.57 -4.22
CA PRO A 120 8.51 16.58 -5.20
C PRO A 120 9.53 15.45 -5.43
N TRP A 121 10.82 15.76 -5.39
CA TRP A 121 11.90 14.78 -5.55
C TRP A 121 11.81 13.64 -4.53
N LEU A 122 11.41 13.95 -3.28
CA LEU A 122 11.30 12.96 -2.21
C LEU A 122 10.08 12.06 -2.41
N GLY A 123 8.96 12.62 -2.89
CA GLY A 123 7.78 11.86 -3.28
C GLY A 123 8.07 10.89 -4.42
N TRP A 124 8.75 11.34 -5.49
CA TRP A 124 9.16 10.49 -6.59
C TRP A 124 10.17 9.42 -6.18
N LEU A 125 11.15 9.77 -5.36
CA LEU A 125 12.10 8.81 -4.78
C LEU A 125 11.37 7.74 -3.96
N GLY A 126 10.45 8.16 -3.08
CA GLY A 126 9.65 7.25 -2.26
C GLY A 126 8.78 6.31 -3.10
N ALA A 127 8.14 6.82 -4.16
CA ALA A 127 7.33 6.02 -5.08
C ALA A 127 8.18 5.01 -5.87
N LEU A 128 9.34 5.43 -6.39
CA LEU A 128 10.28 4.55 -7.09
C LEU A 128 10.79 3.44 -6.18
N LEU A 129 11.21 3.77 -4.96
CA LEU A 129 11.66 2.78 -3.97
C LEU A 129 10.51 1.83 -3.59
N ALA A 130 9.30 2.35 -3.37
CA ALA A 130 8.12 1.53 -3.10
C ALA A 130 7.82 0.55 -4.23
N ALA A 131 7.90 0.98 -5.49
CA ALA A 131 7.76 0.11 -6.67
C ALA A 131 8.88 -0.93 -6.74
N LYS A 132 10.15 -0.52 -6.51
CA LYS A 132 11.30 -1.43 -6.47
C LYS A 132 11.17 -2.53 -5.41
N THR A 133 10.56 -2.25 -4.25
CA THR A 133 10.31 -3.32 -3.27
C THR A 133 9.50 -4.48 -3.87
N ALA A 134 8.47 -4.17 -4.68
CA ALA A 134 7.66 -5.19 -5.34
C ALA A 134 8.42 -5.86 -6.48
N TYR A 135 9.16 -5.10 -7.28
CA TYR A 135 10.00 -5.62 -8.36
C TYR A 135 11.04 -6.64 -7.85
N ILE A 136 11.78 -6.31 -6.79
CA ILE A 136 12.79 -7.22 -6.20
C ILE A 136 12.14 -8.53 -5.73
N ARG A 137 10.94 -8.46 -5.12
CA ARG A 137 10.19 -9.66 -4.75
C ARG A 137 9.78 -10.50 -5.96
N LEU A 138 9.29 -9.86 -7.02
CA LEU A 138 8.91 -10.55 -8.26
C LEU A 138 10.13 -11.18 -8.94
N LEU A 139 11.28 -10.52 -8.93
CA LEU A 139 12.53 -11.04 -9.46
C LEU A 139 12.97 -12.32 -8.72
N GLY A 140 12.91 -12.33 -7.38
CA GLY A 140 13.15 -13.55 -6.61
C GLY A 140 12.18 -14.68 -7.00
N GLY A 141 10.89 -14.36 -7.14
CA GLY A 141 9.87 -15.30 -7.61
C GLY A 141 10.13 -15.86 -9.01
N ALA A 142 10.55 -15.02 -9.95
CA ALA A 142 10.87 -15.40 -11.31
C ALA A 142 12.10 -16.33 -11.39
N ASN A 143 13.00 -16.28 -10.40
CA ASN A 143 14.15 -17.18 -10.27
C ASN A 143 13.82 -18.42 -9.38
N GLY A 144 12.55 -18.79 -9.26
CA GLY A 144 12.13 -20.02 -8.57
C GLY A 144 12.16 -19.96 -7.04
N LEU A 145 12.43 -18.79 -6.44
CA LEU A 145 12.34 -18.64 -4.99
C LEU A 145 10.90 -18.35 -4.53
N ALA A 146 10.57 -18.75 -3.31
CA ALA A 146 9.33 -18.29 -2.68
C ALA A 146 9.35 -16.76 -2.49
N GLN A 147 8.22 -16.10 -2.73
CA GLN A 147 8.11 -14.65 -2.63
C GLN A 147 8.42 -14.16 -1.21
N ASP A 148 9.42 -13.28 -1.12
CA ASP A 148 9.88 -12.75 0.15
C ASP A 148 9.19 -11.43 0.51
N PHE A 149 8.43 -11.43 1.62
CA PHE A 149 7.69 -10.27 2.10
C PHE A 149 8.41 -9.49 3.22
N ARG A 150 9.67 -9.82 3.53
CA ARG A 150 10.46 -9.16 4.60
C ARG A 150 10.71 -7.67 4.35
N GLY A 151 11.09 -6.97 5.42
CA GLY A 151 11.59 -5.59 5.40
C GLY A 151 10.75 -4.63 6.26
N PRO A 152 11.38 -3.58 6.81
CA PRO A 152 10.77 -2.70 7.82
C PRO A 152 9.52 -1.98 7.29
N LEU A 153 9.53 -1.59 6.01
CA LEU A 153 8.47 -0.80 5.39
C LEU A 153 7.92 -1.49 4.13
N ALA A 154 7.43 -2.72 4.34
CA ALA A 154 6.59 -3.41 3.38
C ALA A 154 5.30 -2.63 3.08
N LYS A 155 4.59 -3.00 2.00
CA LYS A 155 3.45 -2.26 1.44
C LYS A 155 2.46 -1.67 2.47
N GLN A 156 1.92 -2.48 3.38
CA GLN A 156 0.93 -2.01 4.35
C GLN A 156 1.53 -1.07 5.41
N HIS A 157 2.78 -1.27 5.81
CA HIS A 157 3.45 -0.36 6.75
C HIS A 157 3.61 1.03 6.13
N ARG A 158 3.83 1.14 4.81
CA ARG A 158 3.91 2.46 4.13
C ARG A 158 2.59 3.23 4.24
N MET A 159 1.48 2.56 3.97
CA MET A 159 0.16 3.19 4.03
C MET A 159 -0.26 3.49 5.48
N PHE A 160 0.16 2.66 6.43
CA PHE A 160 -0.01 2.93 7.85
C PHE A 160 0.78 4.16 8.29
N VAL A 161 2.06 4.25 7.93
CA VAL A 161 2.92 5.42 8.20
C VAL A 161 2.33 6.68 7.59
N LEU A 162 1.84 6.62 6.34
CA LEU A 162 1.18 7.77 5.72
C LEU A 162 -0.09 8.19 6.48
N SER A 163 -0.94 7.23 6.86
CA SER A 163 -2.16 7.50 7.63
C SER A 163 -1.83 8.14 8.97
N LEU A 164 -0.85 7.58 9.70
CA LEU A 164 -0.40 8.10 10.98
C LEU A 164 0.21 9.50 10.83
N GLY A 165 1.00 9.72 9.77
CA GLY A 165 1.54 11.02 9.40
C GLY A 165 0.46 12.08 9.23
N CYS A 166 -0.62 11.77 8.51
CA CYS A 166 -1.77 12.66 8.35
C CYS A 166 -2.49 12.94 9.68
N LEU A 167 -2.66 11.93 10.54
CA LEU A 167 -3.27 12.11 11.87
C LEU A 167 -2.42 13.00 12.77
N ILE A 168 -1.11 12.75 12.83
CA ILE A 168 -0.17 13.58 13.60
C ILE A 168 -0.16 15.01 13.05
N ALA A 169 -0.13 15.18 11.72
CA ALA A 169 -0.19 16.49 11.09
C ALA A 169 -1.50 17.24 11.41
N ALA A 170 -2.62 16.54 11.58
CA ALA A 170 -3.90 17.15 11.96
C ALA A 170 -3.85 17.70 13.39
N VAL A 171 -3.21 16.97 14.31
CA VAL A 171 -2.99 17.43 15.69
C VAL A 171 -1.95 18.56 15.73
N GLU A 172 -0.85 18.40 15.00
CA GLU A 172 0.23 19.39 14.86
C GLU A 172 -0.31 20.74 14.36
N TRP A 173 -1.22 20.70 13.39
CA TRP A 173 -1.86 21.90 12.87
C TRP A 173 -2.64 22.66 13.95
N TYR A 174 -3.32 21.95 14.85
CA TYR A 174 -4.06 22.59 15.95
C TYR A 174 -3.12 23.25 16.96
N VAL A 175 -1.97 22.63 17.24
CA VAL A 175 -1.01 23.10 18.26
C VAL A 175 -0.09 24.20 17.73
N SER A 176 0.46 24.02 16.53
CA SER A 176 1.62 24.78 16.05
C SER A 176 1.43 25.40 14.66
N ARG A 177 0.35 25.05 13.94
CA ARG A 177 0.10 25.44 12.54
C ARG A 177 1.22 25.00 11.56
N THR A 178 2.10 24.09 11.98
CA THR A 178 3.16 23.52 11.14
C THR A 178 2.75 22.17 10.54
N GLN A 179 3.59 21.59 9.69
CA GLN A 179 3.36 20.31 8.99
C GLN A 179 4.63 19.44 8.96
N PHE A 180 5.48 19.57 9.98
CA PHE A 180 6.72 18.81 10.08
C PHE A 180 6.44 17.30 10.11
N ALA A 181 5.29 16.87 10.64
CA ALA A 181 4.88 15.47 10.63
C ALA A 181 4.81 14.86 9.23
N LEU A 182 4.31 15.61 8.22
CA LEU A 182 4.25 15.11 6.83
C LEU A 182 5.64 15.01 6.20
N VAL A 183 6.53 15.95 6.54
CA VAL A 183 7.94 15.90 6.10
C VAL A 183 8.63 14.65 6.65
N VAL A 184 8.52 14.42 7.96
CA VAL A 184 9.06 13.23 8.62
C VAL A 184 8.47 11.97 8.01
N THR A 185 7.16 11.94 7.76
CA THR A 185 6.47 10.82 7.13
C THR A 185 7.07 10.47 5.76
N ALA A 186 7.34 11.47 4.91
CA ALA A 186 7.94 11.24 3.59
C ALA A 186 9.35 10.64 3.69
N TYR A 187 10.19 11.14 4.61
CA TYR A 187 11.51 10.58 4.87
C TYR A 187 11.45 9.15 5.39
N VAL A 188 10.57 8.88 6.37
CA VAL A 188 10.38 7.53 6.91
C VAL A 188 9.96 6.56 5.80
N ILE A 189 9.02 6.95 4.93
CA ILE A 189 8.60 6.13 3.80
C ILE A 189 9.76 5.87 2.83
N ALA A 190 10.51 6.89 2.42
CA ALA A 190 11.60 6.76 1.47
C ALA A 190 12.74 5.89 2.03
N VAL A 191 13.23 6.21 3.23
CA VAL A 191 14.32 5.46 3.89
C VAL A 191 13.89 4.03 4.17
N GLY A 192 12.70 3.82 4.72
CA GLY A 192 12.20 2.48 5.02
C GLY A 192 11.95 1.63 3.76
N ALA A 193 11.50 2.23 2.66
CA ALA A 193 11.38 1.55 1.37
C ALA A 193 12.77 1.19 0.80
N GLY A 194 13.76 2.07 0.94
CA GLY A 194 15.15 1.81 0.57
C GLY A 194 15.76 0.65 1.35
N LEU A 195 15.64 0.68 2.68
CA LEU A 195 16.08 -0.42 3.55
C LEU A 195 15.38 -1.74 3.20
N THR A 196 14.08 -1.68 2.86
CA THR A 196 13.33 -2.86 2.40
C THR A 196 13.89 -3.41 1.08
N CYS A 197 14.29 -2.54 0.15
CA CYS A 197 14.92 -2.98 -1.11
C CYS A 197 16.25 -3.70 -0.83
N ILE A 198 17.12 -3.11 -0.01
CA ILE A 198 18.43 -3.65 0.33
C ILE A 198 18.29 -5.01 1.03
N THR A 199 17.54 -5.05 2.12
CA THR A 199 17.36 -6.28 2.93
C THR A 199 16.76 -7.43 2.12
N ARG A 200 15.83 -7.13 1.20
CA ARG A 200 15.22 -8.15 0.34
C ARG A 200 16.16 -8.60 -0.77
N ALA A 201 16.90 -7.68 -1.38
CA ALA A 201 17.88 -8.02 -2.42
C ALA A 201 19.00 -8.90 -1.87
N LEU A 202 19.55 -8.57 -0.70
CA LEU A 202 20.55 -9.38 -0.01
C LEU A 202 20.04 -10.79 0.30
N ALA A 203 18.83 -10.89 0.85
CA ALA A 203 18.22 -12.18 1.17
C ALA A 203 17.95 -13.05 -0.07
N ILE A 204 17.55 -12.45 -1.19
CA ILE A 204 17.36 -13.17 -2.46
C ILE A 204 18.71 -13.63 -3.01
N ALA A 205 19.72 -12.75 -3.00
CA ALA A 205 21.05 -13.09 -3.48
C ALA A 205 21.68 -14.24 -2.68
N GLU A 206 21.51 -14.25 -1.35
CA GLU A 206 21.97 -15.34 -0.49
C GLU A 206 21.28 -16.67 -0.83
N LYS A 207 19.95 -16.66 -0.99
CA LYS A 207 19.18 -17.85 -1.37
C LYS A 207 19.57 -18.39 -2.74
N LEU A 208 19.82 -17.52 -3.72
CA LEU A 208 20.24 -17.94 -5.06
C LEU A 208 21.65 -18.55 -5.07
N LYS A 209 22.54 -18.11 -4.19
CA LYS A 209 23.89 -18.71 -4.06
C LYS A 209 23.87 -20.11 -3.43
N GLN A 210 22.78 -20.47 -2.76
CA GLN A 210 22.61 -21.77 -2.08
C GLN A 210 21.88 -22.80 -2.96
N GLN A 211 21.46 -22.42 -4.18
CA GLN A 211 20.90 -23.29 -5.20
C GLN A 211 22.00 -23.79 -6.14
#